data_AF-A0A968DVB0-F1
#
_entry.id   AF-A0A968DVB0-F1
#
_cell.length_a   1.000
_cell.length_b   1.000
_cell.length_c   1.000
_cell.angle_alpha   90.00
_cell.angle_beta   90.00
_cell.angle_gamma   90.00
#
_symmetry.space_group_name_H-M   'P 1'
#
loop_
_entity.id
_entity.type
_entity.pdbx_description
1 polymer ?
#
loop_
_entity_poly.entity_id
_entity_poly.type
_entity_poly.pdbx_seq_one_letter_code
_entity_poly.pdbx_strand_id
1 'polypeptide(L)'
;MEKLPRPRKYFSELSQFKILLAVIFFLLQWHEYSVAQYATHPLDPLNSDEYASVIRILKSGKYASESTLYPLITLYEPPKAEVWKWKANAPITRKAFAIVMQKRAVYEAVVDISGRKVL
;
A
#
# COMPACT_ATOMS: atom_id res chain seq x y z
N MET A 1 26.97 -30.16 -61.77
CA MET A 1 27.13 -30.52 -60.34
C MET A 1 27.37 -29.25 -59.55
N GLU A 2 26.32 -28.62 -59.04
CA GLU A 2 26.43 -27.44 -58.18
C GLU A 2 25.92 -27.84 -56.81
N LYS A 3 26.84 -28.00 -55.86
CA LYS A 3 26.50 -28.41 -54.49
C LYS A 3 25.86 -27.21 -53.78
N LEU A 4 24.58 -27.33 -53.46
CA LEU A 4 23.88 -26.37 -52.63
C LEU A 4 24.61 -26.18 -51.29
N PRO A 5 24.83 -24.93 -50.83
CA PRO A 5 25.53 -24.67 -49.58
C PRO A 5 24.72 -25.17 -48.39
N ARG A 6 25.39 -25.86 -47.44
CA ARG A 6 24.73 -26.38 -46.24
C ARG A 6 24.11 -25.23 -45.43
N PRO A 7 22.88 -25.39 -44.90
CA PRO A 7 22.28 -24.37 -44.06
C PRO A 7 23.15 -24.13 -42.82
N ARG A 8 23.62 -22.90 -42.67
CA ARG A 8 24.46 -22.44 -41.55
C ARG A 8 23.65 -22.59 -40.25
N LYS A 9 24.29 -23.06 -39.17
CA LYS A 9 23.72 -23.38 -37.85
C LYS A 9 23.11 -22.17 -37.11
N TYR A 10 22.19 -21.43 -37.71
CA TYR A 10 21.57 -20.25 -37.11
C TYR A 10 20.40 -20.58 -36.16
N PHE A 11 19.96 -21.84 -36.11
CA PHE A 11 18.72 -22.20 -35.44
C PHE A 11 18.81 -22.25 -33.90
N SER A 12 20.01 -22.39 -33.32
CA SER A 12 20.22 -22.44 -31.85
C SER A 12 20.42 -21.08 -31.19
N GLU A 13 21.13 -20.17 -31.86
CA GLU A 13 21.41 -18.81 -31.36
C GLU A 13 20.11 -18.00 -31.22
N LEU A 14 19.22 -18.09 -32.22
CA LEU A 14 17.89 -17.46 -32.19
C LEU A 14 16.97 -18.02 -31.08
N SER A 15 17.25 -19.23 -30.56
CA SER A 15 16.51 -19.84 -29.45
C SER A 15 17.04 -19.36 -28.09
N GLN A 16 18.36 -19.29 -27.93
CA GLN A 16 18.99 -18.80 -26.70
C GLN A 16 18.73 -17.31 -26.45
N PHE A 17 18.74 -16.49 -27.51
CA PHE A 17 18.37 -15.07 -27.41
C PHE A 17 16.91 -14.87 -27.00
N LYS A 18 15.97 -15.72 -27.45
CA LYS A 18 14.55 -15.65 -27.07
C LYS A 18 14.31 -16.00 -25.60
N ILE A 19 15.04 -17.00 -25.07
CA ILE A 19 14.98 -17.37 -23.65
C ILE A 19 15.58 -16.26 -22.78
N LEU A 20 16.72 -15.69 -23.18
CA LEU A 20 17.34 -14.58 -22.47
C LEU A 20 16.45 -13.32 -22.44
N LEU A 21 15.78 -13.02 -23.56
CA LEU A 21 14.81 -11.92 -23.63
C LEU A 21 13.57 -12.16 -22.77
N ALA A 22 13.07 -13.41 -22.71
CA ALA A 22 11.95 -13.79 -21.85
C ALA A 22 12.29 -13.73 -20.36
N VAL A 23 13.53 -14.09 -19.97
CA VAL A 23 14.02 -13.96 -18.59
C VAL A 23 14.20 -12.49 -18.19
N ILE A 24 14.73 -11.65 -19.09
CA ILE A 24 14.82 -10.20 -18.87
C ILE A 24 13.42 -9.58 -18.76
N PHE A 25 12.46 -10.02 -19.58
CA PHE A 25 11.07 -9.55 -19.52
C PHE A 25 10.38 -9.98 -18.22
N PHE A 26 10.64 -11.19 -17.74
CA PHE A 26 10.12 -11.70 -16.46
C PHE A 26 10.76 -11.00 -15.25
N LEU A 27 12.06 -10.68 -15.32
CA LEU A 27 12.78 -9.89 -14.31
C LEU A 27 12.38 -8.40 -14.31
N LEU A 28 11.96 -7.85 -15.46
CA LEU A 28 11.46 -6.47 -15.57
C LEU A 28 9.97 -6.34 -15.24
N GLN A 29 9.18 -7.41 -15.40
CA GLN A 29 7.74 -7.43 -15.10
C GLN A 29 7.40 -7.75 -13.65
N TRP A 30 8.38 -8.14 -12.83
CA TRP A 30 8.25 -8.13 -11.36
C TRP A 30 8.35 -6.72 -10.78
N HIS A 31 7.62 -5.77 -11.36
CA HIS A 31 7.31 -4.57 -10.60
C HIS A 31 6.14 -4.94 -9.68
N GLU A 32 6.43 -4.91 -8.38
CA GLU A 32 5.53 -5.13 -7.26
C GLU A 32 4.11 -4.58 -7.54
N TYR A 33 3.15 -5.47 -7.78
CA TYR A 33 1.73 -5.11 -7.79
C TYR A 33 1.26 -5.00 -6.34
N SER A 34 1.74 -3.98 -5.61
CA SER A 34 1.01 -3.48 -4.44
C SER A 34 -0.01 -2.47 -4.94
N VAL A 35 -1.17 -2.95 -5.37
CA VAL A 35 -2.31 -2.07 -5.63
C VAL A 35 -2.88 -1.70 -4.27
N ALA A 36 -2.38 -0.61 -3.68
CA ALA A 36 -2.97 -0.04 -2.47
C ALA A 36 -4.47 0.22 -2.75
N GLN A 37 -5.35 -0.45 -2.00
CA GLN A 37 -6.79 -0.25 -2.17
C GLN A 37 -7.15 1.13 -1.62
N TYR A 38 -7.31 2.10 -2.51
CA TYR A 38 -7.75 3.44 -2.15
C TYR A 38 -9.17 3.38 -1.58
N ALA A 39 -9.42 4.15 -0.50
CA ALA A 39 -10.78 4.31 0.00
C ALA A 39 -11.64 4.98 -1.08
N THR A 40 -12.72 4.31 -1.46
CA THR A 40 -13.68 4.77 -2.47
C THR A 40 -14.90 5.44 -1.87
N HIS A 41 -15.21 5.11 -0.61
CA HIS A 41 -16.29 5.65 0.17
C HIS A 41 -15.77 6.10 1.55
N PRO A 42 -16.30 7.19 2.15
CA PRO A 42 -15.85 7.70 3.45
C PRO A 42 -15.91 6.69 4.60
N LEU A 43 -16.80 5.71 4.52
CA LEU A 43 -16.97 4.63 5.50
C LEU A 43 -16.24 3.33 5.15
N ASP A 44 -15.43 3.32 4.08
CA ASP A 44 -14.61 2.14 3.78
C ASP A 44 -13.65 1.86 4.94
N PRO A 45 -13.34 0.58 5.22
CA PRO A 45 -12.38 0.24 6.26
C PRO A 45 -11.01 0.87 6.00
N LEU A 46 -10.18 0.97 7.05
CA LEU A 46 -8.81 1.41 6.86
C LEU A 46 -8.04 0.40 5.99
N ASN A 47 -7.30 0.88 5.00
CA ASN A 47 -6.41 0.03 4.22
C ASN A 47 -5.04 -0.14 4.90
N SER A 48 -4.18 -1.01 4.35
CA SER A 48 -2.84 -1.31 4.90
C SER A 48 -1.96 -0.07 5.06
N ASP A 49 -2.00 0.85 4.09
CA ASP A 49 -1.16 2.05 4.08
C ASP A 49 -1.66 3.07 5.11
N GLU A 50 -2.97 3.13 5.34
CA GLU A 50 -3.58 3.92 6.40
C GLU A 50 -3.17 3.40 7.78
N TYR A 51 -3.22 2.09 8.03
CA TYR A 51 -2.71 1.51 9.28
C TYR A 51 -1.23 1.85 9.51
N ALA A 52 -0.39 1.67 8.48
CA ALA A 52 1.03 2.03 8.56
C ALA A 52 1.24 3.53 8.81
N SER A 53 0.39 4.38 8.23
CA SER A 53 0.42 5.82 8.42
C SER A 53 0.04 6.22 9.85
N VAL A 54 -1.00 5.60 10.43
CA VAL A 54 -1.40 5.83 11.82
C VAL A 54 -0.24 5.54 12.78
N ILE A 55 0.39 4.38 12.66
CA ILE A 55 1.54 4.00 13.49
C ILE A 55 2.69 4.99 13.32
N ARG A 56 2.97 5.41 12.07
CA ARG A 56 4.03 6.38 11.77
C ARG A 56 3.77 7.75 12.41
N ILE A 57 2.53 8.25 12.32
CA ILE A 57 2.14 9.55 12.89
C ILE A 57 2.23 9.52 14.42
N LEU A 58 1.78 8.43 15.05
CA LEU A 58 1.90 8.27 16.50
C LEU A 58 3.37 8.23 16.96
N LYS A 59 4.23 7.50 16.23
CA LYS A 59 5.67 7.44 16.52
C LYS A 59 6.35 8.80 16.28
N SER A 60 6.07 9.49 15.18
CA SER A 60 6.67 10.79 14.88
C SER A 60 6.25 11.87 15.88
N GLY A 61 5.01 11.81 16.38
CA GLY A 61 4.50 12.65 17.46
C GLY A 61 5.01 12.26 18.86
N LYS A 62 5.86 11.23 18.99
CA LYS A 62 6.35 10.69 20.27
C LYS A 62 5.25 10.16 21.19
N TYR A 63 4.07 9.86 20.65
CA TYR A 63 2.98 9.18 21.37
C TYR A 63 3.14 7.66 21.35
N ALA A 64 3.98 7.13 20.46
CA ALA A 64 4.30 5.71 20.38
C ALA A 64 5.81 5.46 20.27
N SER A 65 6.19 4.23 20.59
CA SER A 65 7.56 3.69 20.55
C SER A 65 7.54 2.29 19.94
N GLU A 66 8.71 1.65 19.80
CA GLU A 66 8.81 0.29 19.26
C GLU A 66 8.15 -0.78 20.16
N SER A 67 8.05 -0.55 21.46
CA SER A 67 7.38 -1.47 22.40
C SER A 67 5.89 -1.20 22.57
N THR A 68 5.33 -0.26 21.80
CA THR A 68 3.92 0.11 21.89
C THR A 68 3.05 -0.95 21.25
N LEU A 69 1.97 -1.31 21.94
CA LEU A 69 0.94 -2.20 21.43
C LEU A 69 -0.28 -1.40 21.00
N TYR A 70 -0.96 -1.87 19.96
CA TYR A 70 -2.17 -1.24 19.41
C TYR A 70 -3.33 -2.25 19.42
N PRO A 71 -4.00 -2.46 20.57
CA PRO A 71 -5.10 -3.42 20.67
C PRO A 71 -6.27 -3.12 19.71
N LEU A 72 -6.43 -1.84 19.32
CA LEU A 72 -7.42 -1.41 18.36
C LEU A 72 -6.87 -0.25 17.53
N ILE A 73 -7.01 -0.37 16.21
CA ILE A 73 -6.97 0.77 15.28
C ILE A 73 -8.18 0.58 14.37
N THR A 74 -9.03 1.60 14.28
CA THR A 74 -10.23 1.56 13.45
C THR A 74 -10.48 2.92 12.81
N LEU A 75 -11.34 2.94 11.79
CA LEU A 75 -11.81 4.18 11.20
C LEU A 75 -12.47 5.05 12.28
N TYR A 76 -12.03 6.29 12.39
CA TYR A 76 -12.80 7.29 13.11
C TYR A 76 -13.83 7.85 12.13
N GLU A 77 -15.05 7.33 12.24
CA GLU A 77 -16.11 7.61 11.27
C GLU A 77 -16.36 9.12 11.14
N PRO A 78 -16.46 9.65 9.90
CA PRO A 78 -16.83 11.04 9.70
C PRO A 78 -18.22 11.34 10.27
N PRO A 79 -18.50 12.61 10.63
CA PRO A 79 -19.83 13.01 11.09
C PRO A 79 -20.91 12.61 10.07
N LYS A 80 -22.04 12.10 10.56
CA LYS A 80 -23.17 11.65 9.73
C LYS A 80 -23.56 12.68 8.66
N ALA A 81 -23.63 13.96 9.02
CA ALA A 81 -24.00 15.01 8.07
C ALA A 81 -23.00 15.15 6.90
N GLU A 82 -21.72 14.89 7.11
CA GLU A 82 -20.70 14.90 6.07
C GLU A 82 -20.83 13.68 5.16
N VAL A 83 -21.02 12.49 5.75
CA VAL A 83 -21.27 11.25 4.98
C VAL A 83 -22.50 11.40 4.08
N TRP A 84 -23.58 11.99 4.60
CA TRP A 84 -24.82 12.23 3.84
C TRP A 84 -24.65 13.24 2.69
N LYS A 85 -23.75 14.22 2.84
CA LYS A 85 -23.48 15.24 1.82
C LYS A 85 -22.44 14.78 0.80
N TRP A 86 -21.62 13.79 1.15
CA TRP A 86 -20.56 13.29 0.29
C TRP A 86 -21.10 12.76 -1.05
N LYS A 87 -20.31 12.93 -2.10
CA LYS A 87 -20.59 12.48 -3.46
C LYS A 87 -19.39 11.69 -3.97
N ALA A 88 -19.64 10.72 -4.85
CA ALA A 88 -18.57 10.01 -5.54
C ALA A 88 -17.60 11.02 -6.18
N ASN A 89 -16.29 10.76 -6.03
CA ASN A 89 -15.17 11.62 -6.44
C ASN A 89 -14.92 12.89 -5.59
N ALA A 90 -15.71 13.16 -4.55
CA ALA A 90 -15.36 14.19 -3.59
C ALA A 90 -14.19 13.71 -2.70
N PRO A 91 -13.27 14.63 -2.28
CA PRO A 91 -12.19 14.28 -1.38
C PRO A 91 -12.70 13.62 -0.09
N ILE A 92 -11.96 12.63 0.40
CA ILE A 92 -12.27 11.93 1.65
C ILE A 92 -11.21 12.33 2.68
N THR A 93 -11.65 12.94 3.79
CA THR A 93 -10.79 13.18 4.94
C THR A 93 -10.84 11.97 5.86
N ARG A 94 -9.69 11.34 6.10
CA ARG A 94 -9.58 10.07 6.80
C ARG A 94 -8.94 10.29 8.17
N LYS A 95 -9.62 9.79 9.20
CA LYS A 95 -9.13 9.79 10.58
C LYS A 95 -9.20 8.37 11.12
N ALA A 96 -8.32 8.03 12.06
CA ALA A 96 -8.37 6.76 12.78
C ALA A 96 -8.52 6.99 14.27
N PHE A 97 -9.25 6.10 14.92
CA PHE A 97 -9.25 5.94 16.36
C PHE A 97 -8.30 4.81 16.71
N ALA A 98 -7.41 5.04 17.67
CA ALA A 98 -6.47 4.05 18.14
C ALA A 98 -6.53 3.93 19.66
N ILE A 99 -6.60 2.70 20.15
CA ILE A 99 -6.23 2.38 21.52
C ILE A 99 -4.76 2.02 21.49
N VAL A 100 -3.99 2.73 22.30
CA VAL A 100 -2.54 2.59 22.33
C VAL A 100 -2.12 2.24 23.76
N MET A 101 -1.29 1.22 23.88
CA MET A 101 -0.86 0.69 25.16
C MET A 101 0.67 0.74 25.27
N GLN A 102 1.16 1.41 26.31
CA GLN A 102 2.58 1.41 26.68
C GLN A 102 2.75 1.07 28.15
N LYS A 103 3.65 0.14 28.44
CA LYS A 103 3.94 -0.32 29.80
C LYS A 103 2.66 -0.79 30.50
N ARG A 104 2.13 0.00 31.43
CA ARG A 104 0.89 -0.27 32.19
C ARG A 104 -0.18 0.81 31.98
N ALA A 105 -0.02 1.64 30.96
CA ALA A 105 -0.92 2.73 30.62
C ALA A 105 -1.59 2.46 29.26
N VAL A 106 -2.87 2.80 29.19
CA VAL A 106 -3.68 2.75 27.98
C VAL A 106 -4.20 4.16 27.71
N TYR A 107 -4.11 4.58 26.46
CA TYR A 107 -4.58 5.88 26.00
C TYR A 107 -5.33 5.73 24.69
N GLU A 108 -6.25 6.65 24.47
CA GLU A 108 -7.00 6.78 23.24
C GLU A 108 -6.38 7.90 22.41
N ALA A 109 -6.31 7.71 21.10
CA ALA A 109 -5.82 8.71 20.18
C ALA A 109 -6.74 8.79 18.97
N VAL A 110 -7.00 10.03 18.52
CA VAL A 110 -7.57 10.28 17.19
C VAL A 110 -6.45 10.80 16.30
N VAL A 111 -6.22 10.12 15.19
CA VAL A 111 -5.16 10.42 14.24
C VAL A 111 -5.79 10.93 12.95
N ASP A 112 -5.46 12.15 12.55
CA ASP A 112 -5.76 12.70 11.23
C ASP A 112 -4.75 12.17 10.21
N ILE A 113 -5.16 11.17 9.43
CA ILE A 113 -4.31 10.51 8.43
C ILE A 113 -4.06 11.47 7.27
N SER A 114 -5.10 12.15 6.80
CA SER A 114 -5.01 13.12 5.71
C SER A 114 -4.13 14.33 6.09
N GLY A 115 -4.30 14.85 7.32
CA GLY A 115 -3.52 15.96 7.87
C GLY A 115 -2.18 15.55 8.50
N ARG A 116 -1.88 14.25 8.58
CA ARG A 116 -0.65 13.66 9.13
C ARG A 116 -0.31 14.11 10.57
N LYS A 117 -1.31 14.16 11.45
CA LYS A 117 -1.14 14.61 12.84
C LYS A 117 -2.06 13.88 13.82
N VAL A 118 -1.71 13.93 15.10
CA VAL A 118 -2.60 13.54 16.21
C VAL A 118 -3.48 14.74 16.58
N LEU A 119 -4.73 14.50 16.96
CA LEU A 119 -5.72 15.51 17.37
C LEU A 119 -5.89 15.56 18.89
#